data_AF-A0A0C2XJW2-F1
#
_entry.id   AF-A0A0C2XJW2-F1
#
_cell.length_a   1.000
_cell.length_b   1.000
_cell.length_c   1.000
_cell.angle_alpha   90.00
_cell.angle_beta   90.00
_cell.angle_gamma   90.00
#
_symmetry.space_group_name_H-M   'P 1'
#
loop_
_entity.id
_entity.type
_entity.pdbx_description
1 polymer ?
#
loop_
_entity_poly.entity_id
_entity_poly.type
_entity_poly.pdbx_seq_one_letter_code
_entity_poly.pdbx_strand_id
1 'polypeptide(L)'
;MALILQIPPIDPSTSLRTQYMLRFTNEVLLSIPGYPSRTSVLEDFVSWVDDLDQAWLVVLESQVWDPEKGIGKDLVIDTDAAASGTKSTPMSQTEVTRLRSLLVGGMAELENWLTMGFDGEDLETKLQRMGLQDRFDNLFSGTLDFLGGFGGFIVEPTSEIE
;
A
#
# COMPACT_ATOMS: atom_id res chain seq x y z
N MET A 1 -2.94 3.96 10.92
CA MET A 1 -1.87 3.15 10.31
C MET A 1 -0.89 2.59 11.35
N ALA A 2 -0.24 3.42 12.18
CA ALA A 2 0.81 2.99 13.10
C ALA A 2 0.47 1.74 13.95
N LEU A 3 -0.74 1.64 14.53
CA LEU A 3 -1.15 0.48 15.33
C LEU A 3 -1.15 -0.84 14.55
N ILE A 4 -1.60 -0.84 13.29
CA ILE A 4 -1.63 -2.05 12.44
C ILE A 4 -0.20 -2.52 12.16
N LEU A 5 0.70 -1.57 11.93
CA LEU A 5 2.11 -1.84 11.63
C LEU A 5 2.94 -2.28 12.84
N GLN A 6 2.42 -2.09 14.06
CA GLN A 6 2.99 -2.68 15.28
C GLN A 6 2.59 -4.15 15.48
N ILE A 7 1.68 -4.70 14.67
CA ILE A 7 1.36 -6.13 14.71
C ILE A 7 2.59 -6.90 14.17
N PRO A 8 3.09 -7.92 14.89
CA PRO A 8 4.28 -8.67 14.46
C PRO A 8 4.12 -9.26 13.05
N PRO A 9 5.13 -9.14 12.17
CA PRO A 9 5.14 -9.77 10.83
C PRO A 9 5.48 -11.27 10.89
N ILE A 10 5.04 -11.96 11.94
CA ILE A 10 5.30 -13.39 12.15
C ILE A 10 3.99 -14.08 12.51
N ASP A 11 3.87 -15.34 12.11
CA ASP A 11 2.69 -16.14 12.38
C ASP A 11 2.51 -16.36 13.90
N PRO A 12 1.26 -16.37 14.39
CA PRO A 12 0.00 -16.39 13.63
C PRO A 12 -0.56 -15.00 13.27
N SER A 13 0.15 -13.92 13.61
CA SER A 13 -0.37 -12.54 13.50
C SER A 13 -0.34 -11.95 12.10
N THR A 14 0.40 -12.57 11.16
CA THR A 14 0.56 -12.10 9.78
C THR A 14 -0.77 -11.88 9.06
N SER A 15 -1.68 -12.86 9.11
CA SER A 15 -3.00 -12.75 8.47
C SER A 15 -3.83 -11.60 9.06
N LEU A 16 -3.77 -11.41 10.38
CA LEU A 16 -4.46 -10.31 11.05
C LEU A 16 -3.93 -8.94 10.59
N ARG A 17 -2.60 -8.81 10.50
CA ARG A 17 -1.93 -7.60 10.02
C ARG A 17 -2.38 -7.26 8.60
N THR A 18 -2.34 -8.24 7.69
CA THR A 18 -2.78 -8.09 6.29
C THR A 18 -4.24 -7.67 6.21
N GLN A 19 -5.14 -8.36 6.92
CA GLN A 19 -6.58 -8.09 6.84
C GLN A 19 -6.94 -6.70 7.39
N TYR A 20 -6.29 -6.27 8.48
CA TYR A 20 -6.48 -4.91 8.97
C TYR A 20 -5.94 -3.87 7.99
N MET A 21 -4.81 -4.12 7.35
CA MET A 21 -4.25 -3.19 6.37
C MET A 21 -5.14 -3.07 5.12
N LEU A 22 -5.67 -4.20 4.62
CA LEU A 22 -6.65 -4.23 3.52
C LEU A 22 -7.89 -3.40 3.86
N ARG A 23 -8.43 -3.61 5.07
CA ARG A 23 -9.61 -2.90 5.55
C ARG A 23 -9.35 -1.40 5.70
N PHE A 24 -8.24 -1.03 6.34
CA PHE A 24 -7.86 0.37 6.53
C PHE A 24 -7.71 1.10 5.19
N THR A 25 -7.01 0.47 4.23
CA THR A 25 -6.81 1.03 2.88
C THR A 25 -8.14 1.26 2.18
N ASN A 26 -9.04 0.28 2.20
CA ASN A 26 -10.39 0.43 1.64
C ASN A 26 -11.19 1.55 2.32
N GLU A 27 -11.19 1.61 3.65
CA GLU A 27 -11.93 2.63 4.40
C GLU A 27 -11.42 4.04 4.07
N VAL A 28 -10.10 4.24 4.02
CA VAL A 28 -9.55 5.57 3.77
C VAL A 28 -9.75 6.01 2.31
N LEU A 29 -9.46 5.15 1.32
CA LEU A 29 -9.63 5.50 -0.09
C LEU A 29 -11.09 5.83 -0.44
N LEU A 30 -12.07 5.16 0.21
CA LEU A 30 -13.49 5.48 0.04
C LEU A 30 -13.95 6.73 0.82
N SER A 31 -13.25 7.09 1.89
CA SER A 31 -13.65 8.23 2.74
C SER A 31 -13.11 9.56 2.25
N ILE A 32 -11.92 9.58 1.62
CA ILE A 32 -11.25 10.81 1.16
C ILE A 32 -12.15 11.65 0.25
N PRO A 33 -12.85 11.08 -0.76
CA PRO A 33 -13.73 11.87 -1.63
C PRO A 33 -14.87 12.61 -0.90
N GLY A 34 -15.19 12.21 0.34
CA GLY A 34 -16.17 12.89 1.18
C GLY A 34 -15.70 14.24 1.75
N TYR A 35 -14.42 14.58 1.61
CA TYR A 35 -13.84 15.83 2.12
C TYR A 35 -13.59 16.84 0.99
N PRO A 36 -13.58 18.15 1.25
CA PRO A 36 -13.22 19.14 0.22
C PRO A 36 -11.77 19.00 -0.22
N SER A 37 -11.54 18.79 -1.52
CA SER A 37 -10.21 18.87 -2.14
C SER A 37 -9.75 20.33 -2.19
N ARG A 38 -8.79 20.68 -1.33
CA ARG A 38 -8.17 22.02 -1.28
C ARG A 38 -6.71 21.90 -1.67
N THR A 39 -6.20 22.87 -2.44
CA THR A 39 -4.77 22.94 -2.77
C THR A 39 -3.88 22.99 -1.54
N SER A 40 -4.35 23.61 -0.45
CA SER A 40 -3.58 23.76 0.79
C SER A 40 -3.29 22.46 1.53
N VAL A 41 -4.00 21.36 1.22
CA VAL A 41 -3.82 20.06 1.88
C VAL A 41 -3.25 19.00 0.94
N LEU A 42 -2.96 19.37 -0.32
CA LEU A 42 -2.60 18.41 -1.36
C LEU A 42 -1.20 17.82 -1.15
N GLU A 43 -0.24 18.62 -0.71
CA GLU A 43 1.12 18.15 -0.41
C GLU A 43 1.12 17.17 0.76
N ASP A 44 0.42 17.52 1.85
CA ASP A 44 0.22 16.66 3.01
C ASP A 44 -0.49 15.36 2.62
N PHE A 45 -1.48 15.45 1.73
CA PHE A 45 -2.21 14.30 1.21
C PHE A 45 -1.30 13.36 0.43
N VAL A 46 -0.55 13.87 -0.55
CA VAL A 46 0.38 13.06 -1.35
C VAL A 46 1.45 12.43 -0.45
N SER A 47 1.99 13.19 0.50
CA SER A 47 2.93 12.64 1.51
C SER A 47 2.32 11.52 2.34
N TRP A 48 1.06 11.66 2.74
CA TRP A 48 0.36 10.63 3.49
C TRP A 48 0.08 9.38 2.64
N VAL A 49 -0.19 9.52 1.33
CA VAL A 49 -0.33 8.36 0.44
C VAL A 49 1.02 7.66 0.23
N ASP A 50 2.13 8.40 0.13
CA ASP A 50 3.48 7.83 0.08
C ASP A 50 3.76 6.99 1.34
N ASP A 51 3.40 7.50 2.53
CA ASP A 51 3.52 6.73 3.77
C ASP A 51 2.67 5.45 3.75
N LEU A 52 1.49 5.51 3.11
CA LEU A 52 0.60 4.36 2.97
C LEU A 52 1.17 3.31 2.00
N ASP A 53 1.81 3.73 0.90
CA ASP A 53 2.54 2.86 -0.01
C ASP A 53 3.70 2.16 0.71
N GLN A 54 4.52 2.93 1.43
CA GLN A 54 5.62 2.39 2.21
C GLN A 54 5.13 1.41 3.29
N ALA A 55 4.03 1.70 3.96
CA ALA A 55 3.42 0.81 4.93
C ALA A 55 2.97 -0.53 4.32
N TRP A 56 2.46 -0.51 3.08
CA TRP A 56 2.12 -1.72 2.36
C TRP A 56 3.34 -2.55 2.01
N LEU A 57 4.43 -1.93 1.54
CA LEU A 57 5.71 -2.62 1.34
C LEU A 57 6.18 -3.34 2.61
N VAL A 58 6.09 -2.68 3.76
CA VAL A 58 6.48 -3.30 5.04
C VAL A 58 5.61 -4.52 5.38
N VAL A 59 4.31 -4.49 5.05
CA VAL A 59 3.42 -5.65 5.24
C VAL A 59 3.79 -6.78 4.27
N LEU A 60 3.99 -6.45 3.00
CA LEU A 60 4.28 -7.40 1.93
C LEU A 60 5.63 -8.10 2.12
N GLU A 61 6.65 -7.38 2.58
CA GLU A 61 7.98 -7.89 2.85
C GLU A 61 8.14 -8.53 4.24
N SER A 62 7.06 -8.61 5.03
CA SER A 62 7.11 -9.13 6.41
C SER A 62 8.13 -8.39 7.30
N GLN A 63 8.20 -7.07 7.15
CA GLN A 63 9.12 -6.22 7.90
C GLN A 63 8.49 -5.64 9.17
N VAL A 64 9.36 -5.15 10.06
CA VAL A 64 8.98 -4.34 11.22
C VAL A 64 8.92 -2.88 10.82
N TRP A 65 7.93 -2.15 11.32
CA TRP A 65 7.81 -0.71 11.06
C TRP A 65 8.58 0.13 12.08
N ASP A 66 9.41 1.05 11.59
CA ASP A 66 9.99 2.13 12.39
C ASP A 66 9.07 3.37 12.36
N PRO A 67 8.33 3.67 13.44
CA PRO A 67 7.39 4.79 13.47
C PRO A 67 8.07 6.16 13.50
N GLU A 68 9.34 6.25 13.88
CA GLU A 68 10.07 7.53 13.90
C GLU A 68 10.56 7.90 12.51
N LYS A 69 10.92 6.90 11.71
CA LYS A 69 11.50 7.08 10.37
C LYS A 69 10.51 6.87 9.23
N GLY A 70 9.37 6.23 9.50
CA GLY A 70 8.39 5.91 8.47
C GLY A 70 8.86 4.84 7.48
N ILE A 71 9.71 3.91 7.91
CA ILE A 71 10.32 2.90 7.03
C ILE A 71 10.20 1.48 7.58
N GLY A 72 10.27 0.52 6.66
CA GLY A 72 10.44 -0.89 6.99
C GLY A 72 11.87 -1.23 7.41
N LYS A 73 11.98 -2.20 8.32
CA LYS A 73 13.23 -2.80 8.75
C LYS A 73 13.09 -4.30 8.76
N ASP A 74 14.13 -4.98 8.27
CA ASP A 74 14.19 -6.43 8.30
C ASP A 74 14.15 -6.94 9.73
N LEU A 75 13.30 -7.95 9.94
CA LEU A 75 13.22 -8.65 11.22
C LEU A 75 14.41 -9.61 11.33
N VAL A 76 15.32 -9.31 12.26
CA VAL A 76 16.42 -10.22 12.59
C VAL A 76 15.93 -11.23 13.63
N ILE A 77 15.92 -12.51 13.25
CA ILE A 77 15.53 -13.62 14.12
C ILE A 77 16.78 -14.42 14.47
N ASP A 78 16.93 -14.79 15.74
CA ASP A 78 17.99 -15.68 16.20
C ASP A 78 17.84 -17.07 15.55
N THR A 79 18.95 -17.72 15.19
CA THR A 79 18.95 -19.00 14.48
C THR A 79 18.23 -20.10 15.26
N ASP A 80 18.28 -20.05 16.60
CA ASP A 80 17.59 -21.00 17.47
C ASP A 80 16.06 -20.80 17.44
N ALA A 81 15.60 -19.55 17.31
CA ALA A 81 14.18 -19.24 17.16
C ALA A 81 13.67 -19.62 15.76
N ALA A 82 14.47 -19.43 14.72
CA ALA A 82 14.13 -19.89 13.36
C ALA A 82 13.95 -21.42 13.32
N ALA A 83 14.81 -22.18 14.03
CA ALA A 83 14.68 -23.63 14.15
C ALA A 83 13.41 -24.08 14.89
N SER A 84 12.81 -23.21 15.71
CA SER A 84 11.56 -23.49 16.45
C SER A 84 10.27 -23.32 15.61
N GLY A 85 10.41 -23.00 14.32
CA GLY A 85 9.27 -22.90 13.40
C GLY A 85 8.67 -21.50 13.26
N THR A 86 9.41 -20.45 13.67
CA THR A 86 9.01 -19.06 13.39
C THR A 86 9.01 -18.83 11.88
N LYS A 87 7.85 -18.40 11.35
CA LYS A 87 7.68 -18.12 9.92
C LYS A 87 6.71 -16.95 9.73
N SER A 88 6.71 -16.38 8.54
CA SER A 88 5.68 -15.46 8.05
C SER A 88 4.99 -16.10 6.87
N THR A 89 3.66 -16.16 6.90
CA THR A 89 2.88 -16.63 5.74
C THR A 89 2.62 -15.46 4.78
N PRO A 90 3.06 -15.55 3.51
CA PRO A 90 2.81 -14.49 2.53
C PRO A 90 1.31 -14.36 2.20
N MET A 91 0.93 -13.22 1.64
CA MET A 91 -0.45 -12.99 1.20
C MET A 91 -0.90 -14.03 0.17
N SER A 92 -2.15 -14.46 0.29
CA SER A 92 -2.79 -15.31 -0.72
C SER A 92 -3.06 -14.54 -2.01
N GLN A 93 -3.21 -15.26 -3.13
CA GLN A 93 -3.54 -14.65 -4.42
C GLN A 93 -4.84 -13.86 -4.41
N THR A 94 -5.83 -14.28 -3.61
CA THR A 94 -7.07 -13.54 -3.41
C THR A 94 -6.84 -12.20 -2.72
N GLU A 95 -5.99 -12.17 -1.68
CA GLU A 95 -5.64 -10.94 -0.98
C GLU A 95 -4.82 -10.00 -1.86
N VAL A 96 -3.89 -10.54 -2.65
CA VAL A 96 -3.12 -9.77 -3.65
C VAL A 96 -4.02 -9.15 -4.70
N THR A 97 -4.94 -9.93 -5.27
CA THR A 97 -5.92 -9.44 -6.25
C THR A 97 -6.78 -8.35 -5.65
N ARG A 98 -7.25 -8.56 -4.41
CA ARG A 98 -8.05 -7.56 -3.69
C ARG A 98 -7.29 -6.27 -3.44
N LEU A 99 -6.03 -6.34 -3.02
CA LEU A 99 -5.18 -5.16 -2.82
C LEU A 99 -5.04 -4.38 -4.12
N ARG A 100 -4.67 -5.05 -5.23
CA ARG A 100 -4.56 -4.42 -6.55
C ARG A 100 -5.85 -3.68 -6.94
N SER A 101 -7.00 -4.34 -6.82
CA SER A 101 -8.28 -3.71 -7.15
C SER A 101 -8.59 -2.50 -6.28
N LEU A 102 -8.24 -2.53 -4.99
CA LEU A 102 -8.42 -1.40 -4.08
C LEU A 102 -7.53 -0.21 -4.46
N LEU A 103 -6.26 -0.45 -4.78
CA LEU A 103 -5.33 0.63 -5.13
C LEU A 103 -5.70 1.26 -6.47
N VAL A 104 -5.93 0.46 -7.51
CA VAL A 104 -6.29 0.98 -8.84
C VAL A 104 -7.63 1.72 -8.81
N GLY A 105 -8.64 1.14 -8.17
CA GLY A 105 -9.94 1.79 -8.03
C GLY A 105 -9.88 3.06 -7.18
N GLY A 106 -9.13 3.02 -6.07
CA GLY A 106 -8.95 4.17 -5.19
C GLY A 106 -8.21 5.33 -5.85
N MET A 107 -7.16 5.07 -6.63
CA MET A 107 -6.45 6.13 -7.37
C MET A 107 -7.38 6.82 -8.38
N ALA A 108 -8.19 6.07 -9.13
CA ALA A 108 -9.17 6.65 -10.06
C ALA A 108 -10.21 7.54 -9.34
N GLU A 109 -10.67 7.13 -8.16
CA GLU A 109 -11.58 7.94 -7.35
C GLU A 109 -10.89 9.21 -6.80
N LEU A 110 -9.60 9.12 -6.43
CA LEU A 110 -8.80 10.27 -5.98
C LEU A 110 -8.57 11.29 -7.10
N GLU A 111 -8.23 10.83 -8.30
CA GLU A 111 -8.12 11.67 -9.50
C GLU A 111 -9.41 12.43 -9.78
N ASN A 112 -10.54 11.71 -9.76
CA ASN A 112 -11.86 12.29 -9.95
C ASN A 112 -12.19 13.32 -8.86
N TRP A 113 -11.94 12.97 -7.60
CA TRP A 113 -12.12 13.86 -6.44
C TRP A 113 -11.31 15.15 -6.54
N LEU A 114 -10.05 15.08 -6.98
CA LEU A 114 -9.22 16.26 -7.18
C LEU A 114 -9.72 17.10 -8.35
N THR A 115 -10.09 16.47 -9.46
CA THR A 115 -10.64 17.15 -10.65
C THR A 115 -11.90 17.94 -10.30
N MET A 116 -12.80 17.36 -9.50
CA MET A 116 -14.02 18.05 -9.04
C MET A 116 -13.74 19.25 -8.12
N GLY A 117 -12.69 19.18 -7.29
CA GLY A 117 -12.34 20.27 -6.37
C GLY A 117 -11.62 21.44 -7.00
N PHE A 118 -11.13 21.28 -8.23
CA PHE A 118 -10.35 22.31 -8.92
C PHE A 118 -11.17 23.14 -9.91
N ASP A 119 -12.50 23.19 -9.77
CA ASP A 119 -13.40 24.03 -10.55
C ASP A 119 -13.20 23.90 -12.08
N GLY A 120 -12.79 22.72 -12.55
CA GLY A 120 -12.53 22.44 -13.96
C GLY A 120 -11.19 22.94 -14.50
N GLU A 121 -10.29 23.44 -13.65
CA GLU A 121 -8.86 23.57 -13.99
C GLU A 121 -8.28 22.17 -14.23
N ASP A 122 -7.51 22.03 -15.31
CA ASP A 122 -6.82 20.79 -15.64
C ASP A 122 -5.94 20.31 -14.46
N LEU A 123 -6.21 19.10 -13.98
CA LEU A 123 -5.56 18.52 -12.80
C LEU A 123 -4.04 18.43 -13.01
N GLU A 124 -3.62 17.99 -14.19
CA GLU A 124 -2.21 17.82 -14.56
C GLU A 124 -1.46 19.16 -14.49
N THR A 125 -2.00 20.20 -15.14
CA THR A 125 -1.44 21.56 -15.10
C THR A 125 -1.30 22.09 -13.66
N LYS A 126 -2.28 21.81 -12.80
CA LYS A 126 -2.27 22.26 -11.42
C LYS A 126 -1.24 21.53 -10.57
N LEU A 127 -1.15 20.21 -10.71
CA LEU A 127 -0.12 19.38 -10.06
C LEU A 127 1.28 19.79 -10.52
N GLN A 128 1.45 20.06 -11.83
CA GLN A 128 2.71 20.52 -12.40
C GLN A 128 3.14 21.86 -11.80
N ARG A 129 2.23 22.84 -11.69
CA ARG A 129 2.50 24.13 -11.06
C ARG A 129 2.92 23.99 -9.58
N MET A 130 2.42 22.96 -8.91
CA MET A 130 2.75 22.65 -7.52
C MET A 130 3.98 21.75 -7.37
N GLY A 131 4.56 21.25 -8.47
CA GLY A 131 5.67 20.29 -8.44
C GLY A 131 5.28 18.91 -7.87
N LEU A 132 3.99 18.56 -7.92
CA LEU A 132 3.45 17.31 -7.35
C LEU A 132 3.09 16.27 -8.41
N GLN A 133 3.17 16.60 -9.71
CA GLN A 133 2.77 15.71 -10.80
C GLN A 133 3.47 14.35 -10.71
N ASP A 134 4.80 14.33 -10.69
CA ASP A 134 5.56 13.08 -10.62
C ASP A 134 5.20 12.23 -9.39
N ARG A 135 4.97 12.87 -8.23
CA ARG A 135 4.59 12.12 -7.02
C ARG A 135 3.18 11.55 -7.12
N PHE A 136 2.26 12.29 -7.73
CA PHE A 136 0.89 11.85 -7.94
C PHE A 136 0.80 10.71 -8.97
N ASP A 137 1.59 10.77 -10.05
CA ASP A 137 1.62 9.71 -11.07
C ASP A 137 2.27 8.41 -10.54
N ASN A 138 3.09 8.53 -9.48
CA ASN A 138 3.76 7.40 -8.83
C ASN A 138 3.09 6.95 -7.52
N LEU A 139 1.85 7.36 -7.24
CA LEU A 139 1.12 6.87 -6.08
C LEU A 139 1.03 5.34 -6.12
N PHE A 140 1.36 4.70 -5.00
CA PHE A 140 1.40 3.24 -4.86
C PHE A 140 2.34 2.49 -5.82
N SER A 141 3.26 3.18 -6.49
CA SER A 141 4.20 2.54 -7.42
C SER A 141 4.99 1.43 -6.76
N GLY A 142 5.50 1.64 -5.54
CA GLY A 142 6.27 0.62 -4.82
C GLY A 142 5.44 -0.64 -4.56
N THR A 143 4.24 -0.49 -4.01
CA THR A 143 3.34 -1.62 -3.77
C THR A 143 2.95 -2.31 -5.06
N LEU A 144 2.58 -1.58 -6.11
CA LEU A 144 2.16 -2.18 -7.38
C LEU A 144 3.30 -2.91 -8.07
N ASP A 145 4.52 -2.37 -8.03
CA ASP A 145 5.72 -3.01 -8.55
C ASP A 145 6.03 -4.30 -7.79
N PHE A 146 5.96 -4.28 -6.45
CA PHE A 146 6.15 -5.48 -5.62
C PHE A 146 5.14 -6.58 -6.01
N LEU A 147 3.88 -6.21 -6.27
CA LEU A 147 2.86 -7.16 -6.67
C LEU A 147 3.08 -7.73 -8.08
N GLY A 148 4.09 -7.28 -8.83
CA GLY A 148 4.42 -7.73 -10.19
C GLY A 148 4.09 -6.70 -11.28
N GLY A 149 3.90 -5.43 -10.92
CA GLY A 149 3.49 -4.36 -11.82
C GLY A 149 2.10 -4.60 -12.44
N PHE A 150 1.79 -3.90 -13.54
CA PHE A 150 0.60 -4.17 -14.37
C PHE A 150 0.71 -5.46 -15.21
N GLY A 151 1.80 -6.24 -15.05
CA GLY A 151 2.03 -7.51 -15.72
C GLY A 151 1.49 -8.68 -14.91
N GLY A 152 0.62 -9.49 -15.53
CA GLY A 152 -0.01 -10.65 -14.90
C GLY A 152 0.99 -11.67 -14.35
N PHE A 153 0.63 -12.30 -13.22
CA PHE A 153 1.38 -13.42 -12.68
C PHE A 153 1.41 -14.59 -13.67
N ILE A 154 2.60 -15.05 -14.03
CA ILE A 154 2.79 -16.37 -14.64
C ILE A 154 2.56 -17.39 -13.54
N VAL A 155 1.45 -18.12 -13.63
CA VAL A 155 1.26 -19.35 -12.86
C VAL A 155 2.13 -20.40 -13.51
N GLU A 156 3.26 -20.75 -12.90
CA GLU A 156 3.98 -21.96 -13.29
C GLU A 156 3.11 -23.17 -12.93
N PRO A 157 2.74 -24.03 -13.91
CA PRO A 157 1.97 -25.22 -13.62
C PRO A 157 2.83 -26.15 -12.77
N THR A 158 2.34 -26.51 -11.58
CA THR A 158 2.88 -27.60 -10.77
C THR A 158 2.92 -28.87 -11.61
N SER A 159 4.12 -29.31 -11.97
CA SER A 159 4.33 -30.61 -12.59
C SER A 159 3.83 -31.69 -11.62
N GLU A 160 2.82 -32.43 -12.07
CA GLU A 160 2.26 -33.58 -11.37
C GLU A 160 3.37 -34.58 -11.02
N ILE A 161 3.28 -35.10 -9.80
CA ILE A 161 4.15 -36.10 -9.20
C ILE A 161 3.87 -37.44 -9.91
N GLU A 162 4.89 -38.06 -10.50
CA GLU A 162 4.86 -39.46 -10.97
C GLU A 162 4.69 -40.46 -9.81
#